data_AF-A0A7X9BJF7-F1
#
_entry.id   AF-A0A7X9BJF7-F1
#
_cell.length_a   1.000
_cell.length_b   1.000
_cell.length_c   1.000
_cell.angle_alpha   90.00
_cell.angle_beta   90.00
_cell.angle_gamma   90.00
#
_symmetry.space_group_name_H-M   'P 1'
#
loop_
_entity.id
_entity.type
_entity.pdbx_description
1 polymer ?
#
loop_
_entity_poly.entity_id
_entity_poly.type
_entity_poly.pdbx_seq_one_letter_code
_entity_poly.pdbx_strand_id
1 'polypeptide(L)'
;YEKAIEISKLETEDKPVPEKDLAFIKNFSKELINIVLVYVRGENIANPDDLKMACVADIFTDAESGTVLEVAVGNPRRLFVPLNDTQGGKRIAIGYTYSYYEFTQPITNRLNDDEWKKMVYEKNATVENLLPFWAKESVFEEKSQ
;
A
#
# COMPACT_ATOMS: atom_id res chain seq x y z
N TYR A 1 -17.76 -6.30 4.65
CA TYR A 1 -16.80 -5.92 5.70
C TYR A 1 -17.09 -6.62 7.03
N GLU A 2 -18.34 -6.68 7.50
CA GLU A 2 -18.70 -7.37 8.76
C GLU A 2 -18.14 -8.78 8.90
N LYS A 3 -18.23 -9.59 7.83
CA LYS A 3 -17.72 -10.96 7.84
C LYS A 3 -16.21 -11.06 8.11
N ALA A 4 -15.42 -10.15 7.56
CA ALA A 4 -13.98 -10.13 7.79
C ALA A 4 -13.65 -9.76 9.24
N ILE A 5 -14.45 -8.89 9.87
CA ILE A 5 -14.31 -8.50 11.28
C ILE A 5 -14.60 -9.70 12.19
N GLU A 6 -15.66 -10.45 11.93
CA GLU A 6 -15.98 -11.66 12.69
C GLU A 6 -14.85 -12.68 12.67
N ILE A 7 -14.31 -12.95 11.46
CA ILE A 7 -13.20 -13.88 11.26
C ILE A 7 -11.96 -13.40 12.00
N SER A 8 -11.60 -12.12 11.85
CA SER A 8 -10.42 -11.55 12.50
C SER A 8 -10.50 -11.64 14.03
N LYS A 9 -11.69 -11.46 14.62
CA LYS A 9 -11.91 -11.66 16.06
C LYS A 9 -11.66 -13.11 16.48
N LEU A 10 -12.19 -14.08 15.72
CA LEU A 10 -11.98 -15.50 16.01
C LEU A 10 -10.49 -15.87 15.93
N GLU A 11 -9.77 -15.42 14.90
CA GLU A 11 -8.34 -15.68 14.75
C GLU A 11 -7.52 -15.02 15.87
N THR A 12 -7.87 -13.80 16.29
CA THR A 12 -7.19 -13.09 17.39
C THR A 12 -7.39 -13.79 18.75
N GLU A 13 -8.55 -14.41 18.95
CA GLU A 13 -8.88 -15.17 20.16
C GLU A 13 -8.43 -16.65 20.09
N ASP A 14 -7.71 -17.05 19.02
CA ASP A 14 -7.28 -18.43 18.73
C ASP A 14 -8.45 -19.44 18.79
N LYS A 15 -9.61 -19.01 18.30
CA LYS A 15 -10.81 -19.84 18.17
C LYS A 15 -10.89 -20.48 16.77
N PRO A 16 -11.45 -21.69 16.65
CA PRO A 16 -11.57 -22.35 15.36
C PRO A 16 -12.47 -21.55 14.40
N VAL A 17 -11.96 -21.26 13.21
CA VAL A 17 -12.70 -20.58 12.15
C VAL A 17 -13.45 -21.62 11.29
N PRO A 18 -14.76 -21.47 11.05
CA PRO A 18 -15.51 -22.40 10.20
C PRO A 18 -14.93 -22.52 8.78
N GLU A 19 -15.02 -23.69 8.15
CA GLU A 19 -14.48 -23.92 6.80
C GLU A 19 -15.05 -22.94 5.74
N LYS A 20 -16.34 -22.63 5.84
CA LYS A 20 -17.01 -21.63 4.99
C LYS A 20 -16.33 -20.25 5.08
N ASP A 21 -15.87 -19.89 6.27
CA ASP A 21 -15.27 -18.59 6.55
C ASP A 21 -13.81 -18.56 6.08
N LEU A 22 -13.09 -19.68 6.18
CA LEU A 22 -11.79 -19.85 5.53
C LEU A 22 -11.90 -19.78 4.00
N ALA A 23 -12.95 -20.35 3.42
CA ALA A 23 -13.23 -20.24 1.99
C ALA A 23 -13.57 -18.80 1.56
N PHE A 24 -14.21 -18.02 2.44
CA PHE A 24 -14.41 -16.59 2.23
C PHE A 24 -13.07 -15.85 2.15
N ILE A 25 -12.14 -16.05 3.08
CA ILE A 25 -10.81 -15.41 3.06
C ILE A 25 -10.09 -15.71 1.73
N LYS A 26 -10.09 -16.98 1.30
CA LYS A 26 -9.43 -17.41 0.05
C LYS A 26 -10.01 -16.76 -1.21
N ASN A 27 -11.30 -16.45 -1.23
CA ASN A 27 -11.97 -15.89 -2.39
C ASN A 27 -12.18 -14.38 -2.30
N PHE A 28 -11.95 -13.76 -1.14
CA PHE A 28 -12.20 -12.33 -0.91
C PHE A 28 -11.47 -11.44 -1.91
N SER A 29 -10.23 -11.78 -2.27
CA SER A 29 -9.46 -11.04 -3.28
C SER A 29 -10.13 -11.04 -4.66
N LYS A 30 -10.83 -12.12 -5.04
CA LYS A 30 -11.56 -12.19 -6.32
C LYS A 30 -12.72 -11.21 -6.35
N GLU A 31 -13.41 -11.04 -5.22
CA GLU A 31 -14.49 -10.06 -5.08
C GLU A 31 -13.96 -8.62 -5.20
N LEU A 32 -12.83 -8.32 -4.54
CA LEU A 32 -12.18 -7.01 -4.65
C LEU A 32 -11.72 -6.71 -6.09
N ILE A 33 -11.17 -7.71 -6.77
CA ILE A 33 -10.77 -7.59 -8.17
C ILE A 33 -11.96 -7.15 -9.04
N ASN A 34 -13.17 -7.66 -8.79
CA ASN A 34 -14.34 -7.22 -9.56
C ASN A 34 -14.67 -5.75 -9.33
N ILE A 35 -14.51 -5.22 -8.11
CA ILE A 35 -14.74 -3.79 -7.82
C ILE A 35 -13.73 -2.92 -8.56
N VAL A 36 -12.44 -3.28 -8.49
CA VAL A 36 -11.36 -2.55 -9.16
C VAL A 36 -11.50 -2.66 -10.68
N LEU A 37 -11.83 -3.85 -11.20
CA LEU A 37 -11.91 -4.11 -12.63
C LEU A 37 -13.21 -3.61 -13.28
N VAL A 38 -14.28 -3.31 -12.53
CA VAL A 38 -15.49 -2.72 -13.13
C VAL A 38 -15.19 -1.34 -13.73
N TYR A 39 -14.29 -0.56 -13.12
CA TYR A 39 -13.76 0.68 -13.70
C TYR A 39 -12.91 0.45 -14.96
N VAL A 40 -12.43 -0.78 -15.17
CA VAL A 40 -11.52 -1.21 -16.24
C VAL A 40 -12.23 -2.00 -17.35
N ARG A 41 -13.46 -2.48 -17.10
CA ARG A 41 -14.20 -3.36 -18.02
C ARG A 41 -15.24 -2.63 -18.86
N GLY A 42 -15.59 -1.39 -18.50
CA GLY A 42 -16.45 -0.50 -19.29
C GLY A 42 -15.69 0.34 -20.32
N GLU A 43 -14.40 0.57 -20.09
CA GLU A 43 -13.48 1.27 -21.00
C GLU A 43 -12.18 0.46 -21.07
N ASN A 44 -11.60 0.30 -22.26
CA ASN A 44 -10.22 -0.18 -22.35
C ASN A 44 -9.38 0.69 -21.42
N ILE A 45 -8.54 0.09 -20.57
CA ILE A 45 -7.54 0.86 -19.81
C ILE A 45 -6.72 1.63 -20.83
N ALA A 46 -6.97 2.94 -20.95
CA ALA A 46 -6.28 3.78 -21.92
C ALA A 46 -4.81 3.89 -21.55
N ASN A 47 -4.53 3.94 -20.25
CA ASN A 47 -3.18 4.02 -19.69
C ASN A 47 -2.95 2.97 -18.58
N PRO A 48 -2.04 2.00 -18.75
CA PRO A 48 -1.68 1.05 -17.69
C PRO A 48 -1.26 1.68 -16.36
N ASP A 49 -0.83 2.95 -16.37
CA ASP A 49 -0.45 3.70 -15.18
C ASP A 49 -1.65 4.08 -14.29
N ASP A 50 -2.89 3.93 -14.77
CA ASP A 50 -4.10 4.13 -13.97
C ASP A 50 -4.31 3.00 -12.95
N LEU A 51 -3.67 1.84 -13.17
CA LEU A 51 -3.68 0.72 -12.22
C LEU A 51 -2.60 0.83 -11.14
N LYS A 52 -1.68 1.80 -11.26
CA LYS A 52 -0.61 2.00 -10.29
C LYS A 52 -1.17 2.70 -9.05
N MET A 53 -0.77 2.23 -7.87
CA MET A 53 -1.26 2.74 -6.58
C MET A 53 -0.76 4.17 -6.29
N ALA A 54 0.39 4.56 -6.86
CA ALA A 54 1.06 5.78 -6.44
C ALA A 54 0.24 7.04 -6.73
N CYS A 55 0.09 7.88 -5.71
CA CYS A 55 -0.49 9.20 -5.79
C CYS A 55 0.23 10.17 -4.84
N VAL A 56 0.15 11.46 -5.14
CA VAL A 56 0.79 12.54 -4.39
C VAL A 56 -0.19 13.68 -4.18
N ALA A 57 -0.07 14.36 -3.05
CA ALA A 57 -0.86 15.56 -2.75
C ALA A 57 0.00 16.62 -2.07
N ASP A 58 -0.14 17.86 -2.53
CA ASP A 58 0.25 19.06 -1.78
C ASP A 58 -0.71 19.22 -0.60
N ILE A 59 -0.16 19.15 0.62
CA ILE A 59 -0.94 19.28 1.86
C ILE A 59 -0.72 20.63 2.54
N PHE A 60 0.34 21.36 2.17
CA PHE A 60 0.63 22.68 2.71
C PHE A 60 1.58 23.46 1.78
N THR A 61 1.28 24.74 1.60
CA THR A 61 2.12 25.67 0.83
C THR A 61 2.66 26.78 1.75
N ASP A 62 3.97 26.88 1.84
CA ASP A 62 4.67 28.01 2.45
C ASP A 62 5.08 29.01 1.38
N ALA A 63 4.26 30.05 1.19
CA ALA A 63 4.50 31.08 0.20
C ALA A 63 5.67 32.00 0.53
N GLU A 64 6.05 32.12 1.81
CA GLU A 64 7.15 33.00 2.22
C GLU A 64 8.51 32.36 1.89
N SER A 65 8.67 31.07 2.19
CA SER A 65 9.88 30.31 1.81
C SER A 65 9.86 29.79 0.38
N GLY A 66 8.70 29.83 -0.30
CA GLY A 66 8.53 29.35 -1.67
C GLY A 66 8.55 27.82 -1.77
N THR A 67 8.11 27.12 -0.73
CA THR A 67 8.12 25.65 -0.65
C THR A 67 6.72 25.08 -0.46
N VAL A 68 6.56 23.81 -0.81
CA VAL A 68 5.37 23.01 -0.57
C VAL A 68 5.74 21.77 0.22
N LEU A 69 4.82 21.30 1.06
CA LEU A 69 4.90 20.01 1.73
C LEU A 69 3.96 19.05 0.99
N GLU A 70 4.54 17.98 0.46
CA GLU A 70 3.81 16.95 -0.25
C GLU A 70 3.85 15.64 0.52
N VAL A 71 2.72 14.93 0.51
CA VAL A 71 2.58 13.58 1.04
C VAL A 71 2.18 12.65 -0.09
N ALA A 72 2.77 11.47 -0.11
CA ALA A 72 2.56 10.53 -1.19
C ALA A 72 2.52 9.08 -0.72
N VAL A 73 1.83 8.25 -1.50
CA VAL A 73 1.97 6.79 -1.48
C VAL A 73 2.61 6.34 -2.78
N GLY A 74 3.40 5.28 -2.76
CA GLY A 74 4.16 4.79 -3.91
C GLY A 74 3.89 3.32 -4.19
N ASN A 75 4.95 2.52 -4.35
CA ASN A 75 4.81 1.06 -4.45
C ASN A 75 4.25 0.46 -3.15
N PRO A 76 3.32 -0.50 -3.20
CA PRO A 76 2.83 -1.18 -2.00
C PRO A 76 3.96 -1.95 -1.34
N ARG A 77 4.08 -1.86 -0.02
CA ARG A 77 5.08 -2.59 0.76
C ARG A 77 4.51 -3.96 1.11
N ARG A 78 5.30 -5.02 0.93
CA ARG A 78 4.88 -6.37 1.26
C ARG A 78 5.05 -6.60 2.77
N LEU A 79 4.00 -7.14 3.40
CA LEU A 79 3.98 -7.50 4.82
C LEU A 79 4.03 -9.02 4.94
N PHE A 80 4.93 -9.52 5.78
CA PHE A 80 5.00 -10.93 6.14
C PHE A 80 4.63 -11.08 7.60
N VAL A 81 3.62 -11.92 7.88
CA VAL A 81 3.14 -12.18 9.25
C VAL A 81 3.34 -13.65 9.56
N PRO A 82 4.28 -14.01 10.45
CA PRO A 82 4.38 -15.38 10.94
C PRO A 82 3.19 -15.68 11.86
N LEU A 83 2.45 -16.73 11.52
CA LEU A 83 1.30 -17.21 12.26
C LEU A 83 1.61 -18.58 12.86
N ASN A 84 1.09 -18.81 14.06
CA ASN A 84 1.13 -20.09 14.75
C ASN A 84 -0.18 -20.27 15.51
N ASP A 85 -1.27 -20.36 14.76
CA ASP A 85 -2.62 -20.58 15.29
C ASP A 85 -2.93 -22.08 15.41
N THR A 86 -3.92 -22.43 16.23
CA THR A 86 -4.27 -23.84 16.50
C THR A 86 -4.83 -24.58 15.28
N GLN A 87 -5.35 -23.88 14.27
CA GLN A 87 -6.06 -24.47 13.14
C GLN A 87 -5.18 -24.72 11.92
N GLY A 88 -4.33 -23.76 11.57
CA GLY A 88 -3.44 -23.74 10.42
C GLY A 88 -1.97 -23.96 10.77
N GLY A 89 -1.62 -23.94 12.06
CA GLY A 89 -0.27 -24.19 12.54
C GLY A 89 0.73 -23.12 12.10
N LYS A 90 2.01 -23.51 11.98
CA LYS A 90 3.10 -22.60 11.61
C LYS A 90 3.03 -22.26 10.11
N ARG A 91 2.76 -21.00 9.80
CA ARG A 91 2.65 -20.49 8.42
C ARG A 91 3.08 -19.03 8.34
N ILE A 92 3.33 -18.55 7.13
CA ILE A 92 3.56 -17.11 6.87
C ILE A 92 2.39 -16.61 6.03
N ALA A 93 1.63 -15.67 6.58
CA ALA A 93 0.65 -14.90 5.81
C ALA A 93 1.37 -13.75 5.10
N ILE A 94 0.97 -13.48 3.86
CA ILE A 94 1.50 -12.38 3.05
C ILE A 94 0.37 -11.38 2.84
N GLY A 95 0.64 -10.14 3.20
CA GLY A 95 -0.22 -8.99 2.94
C GLY A 95 0.55 -7.86 2.26
N TYR A 96 -0.14 -6.75 2.04
CA TYR A 96 0.44 -5.52 1.53
C TYR A 96 -0.05 -4.34 2.36
N THR A 97 0.83 -3.37 2.57
CA THR A 97 0.53 -2.09 3.23
C THR A 97 0.86 -0.94 2.29
N TYR A 98 0.32 0.23 2.59
CA TYR A 98 0.74 1.46 1.91
C TYR A 98 2.20 1.78 2.23
N SER A 99 2.91 2.29 1.23
CA SER A 99 4.11 3.11 1.48
C SER A 99 3.68 4.52 1.86
N TYR A 100 4.56 5.26 2.54
CA TYR A 100 4.31 6.63 2.97
C TYR A 100 5.57 7.46 2.72
N TYR A 101 5.39 8.62 2.10
CA TYR A 101 6.44 9.60 1.82
C TYR A 101 5.94 10.98 2.21
N GLU A 102 6.85 11.81 2.73
CA GLU A 102 6.56 13.16 3.18
C GLU A 102 7.81 14.00 2.99
N PHE A 103 7.72 15.01 2.14
CA PHE A 103 8.88 15.77 1.69
C PHE A 103 8.50 17.17 1.24
N THR A 104 9.47 18.08 1.31
CA THR A 104 9.31 19.46 0.88
C THR A 104 9.96 19.71 -0.47
N GLN A 105 9.34 20.51 -1.33
CA GLN A 105 9.86 20.87 -2.66
C GLN A 105 9.62 22.35 -2.97
N PRO A 106 10.35 22.97 -3.92
CA PRO A 106 10.01 24.30 -4.41
C PRO A 106 8.58 24.34 -4.99
N ILE A 107 7.86 25.44 -4.80
CA ILE A 107 6.49 25.61 -5.31
C ILE A 107 6.38 25.44 -6.84
N THR A 108 7.46 25.71 -7.57
CA THR A 108 7.56 25.53 -9.02
C THR A 108 7.73 24.07 -9.44
N ASN A 109 7.94 23.16 -8.48
CA ASN A 109 8.15 21.73 -8.69
C ASN A 109 7.09 20.88 -7.96
N ARG A 110 5.87 21.41 -7.81
CA ARG A 110 4.72 20.64 -7.34
C ARG A 110 4.50 19.44 -8.26
N LEU A 111 4.34 18.26 -7.67
CA LEU A 111 4.14 17.03 -8.41
C LEU A 111 2.66 16.79 -8.67
N ASN A 112 2.37 16.29 -9.86
CA ASN A 112 1.14 15.54 -10.11
C ASN A 112 1.38 14.02 -10.03
N ASP A 113 0.29 13.25 -10.03
CA ASP A 113 0.34 11.79 -9.94
C ASP A 113 1.19 11.15 -11.04
N ASP A 114 1.19 11.68 -12.28
CA ASP A 114 1.95 11.10 -13.38
C ASP A 114 3.46 11.31 -13.22
N GLU A 115 3.86 12.50 -12.75
CA GLU A 115 5.27 12.81 -12.41
C GLU A 115 5.74 11.94 -11.25
N TRP A 116 4.92 11.83 -10.20
CA TRP A 116 5.23 10.98 -9.06
C TRP A 116 5.32 9.50 -9.43
N LYS A 117 4.40 8.98 -10.25
CA LYS A 117 4.46 7.60 -10.77
C LYS A 117 5.75 7.37 -11.56
N LYS A 118 6.19 8.31 -12.39
CA LYS A 118 7.47 8.17 -13.10
C LYS A 118 8.64 8.02 -12.13
N MET A 119 8.68 8.84 -11.08
CA MET A 119 9.73 8.79 -10.06
C MET A 119 9.72 7.46 -9.27
N VAL A 120 8.55 7.00 -8.82
CA VAL A 120 8.42 5.81 -7.95
C VAL A 120 8.64 4.50 -8.70
N TYR A 121 8.20 4.41 -9.95
CA TYR A 121 8.25 3.17 -10.75
C TYR A 121 9.49 3.09 -11.66
N GLU A 122 10.39 4.08 -11.60
CA GLU A 122 11.68 4.00 -12.28
C GLU A 122 12.56 2.91 -11.66
N LYS A 123 13.34 2.21 -12.49
CA LYS A 123 14.13 1.04 -12.08
C LYS A 123 15.15 1.34 -10.97
N ASN A 124 15.65 2.57 -10.90
CA ASN A 124 16.61 3.04 -9.90
C ASN A 124 16.01 4.19 -9.07
N ALA A 125 14.69 4.18 -8.87
CA ALA A 125 14.01 5.14 -8.01
C ALA A 125 14.69 5.22 -6.64
N THR A 126 14.97 6.45 -6.18
CA THR A 126 15.57 6.72 -4.86
C THR A 126 14.58 7.39 -3.92
N VAL A 127 13.32 6.92 -3.97
CA VAL A 127 12.21 7.49 -3.20
C VAL A 127 12.33 7.23 -1.69
N GLU A 128 13.20 6.31 -1.28
CA GLU A 128 13.57 6.07 0.12
C GLU A 128 14.13 7.33 0.81
N ASN A 129 14.76 8.24 0.05
CA ASN A 129 15.24 9.51 0.59
C ASN A 129 14.11 10.44 1.05
N LEU A 130 12.92 10.25 0.48
CA LEU A 130 11.69 11.02 0.73
C LEU A 130 10.84 10.46 1.88
N LEU A 131 11.35 9.45 2.60
CA LEU A 131 10.73 9.03 3.83
C LEU A 131 10.76 10.16 4.86
N PRO A 132 9.71 10.32 5.68
CA PRO A 132 9.74 11.30 6.76
C PRO A 132 10.86 10.99 7.74
N PHE A 133 11.39 12.02 8.39
CA PHE A 133 12.50 11.88 9.33
C PHE A 133 12.25 10.81 10.41
N TRP A 134 11.01 10.69 10.88
CA TRP A 134 10.61 9.74 11.92
C TRP A 134 10.52 8.28 11.42
N ALA A 135 10.39 8.04 10.12
CA ALA A 135 10.33 6.69 9.55
C ALA A 135 11.71 6.15 9.15
N LYS A 136 12.71 7.02 8.93
CA LYS A 136 14.04 6.62 8.45
C LYS A 136 14.73 5.63 9.40
N GLU A 137 14.51 5.74 10.70
CA GLU A 137 15.08 4.83 11.71
C GLU A 137 14.43 3.44 11.73
N SER A 138 13.24 3.30 11.15
CA SER A 138 12.47 2.05 11.13
C SER A 138 12.70 1.21 9.87
N VAL A 139 13.50 1.70 8.92
CA VAL A 139 13.83 0.96 7.69
C VAL A 139 14.93 -0.03 8.01
N PHE A 140 14.54 -1.31 8.13
CA PHE A 140 15.50 -2.40 8.20
C PHE A 140 16.09 -2.61 6.81
N GLU A 141 17.41 -2.53 6.67
CA GLU A 141 18.09 -2.93 5.44
C GLU A 141 17.79 -4.41 5.16
N GLU A 142 17.12 -4.68 4.05
CA GLU A 142 17.04 -6.03 3.50
C GLU A 142 18.46 -6.44 3.09
N LYS A 143 19.16 -7.17 3.96
CA LYS A 143 20.38 -7.87 3.56
C LYS A 143 19.96 -8.97 2.59
N SER A 144 20.09 -8.69 1.30
CA SER A 144 20.02 -9.71 0.25
C SER A 144 20.96 -10.86 0.63
N GLN A 145 20.39 -12.02 0.92
CA GLN A 145 21.13 -13.28 1.05
C GLN A 145 21.50 -13.81 -0.34
#